data_AF-A0A350CN55-F1
#
_entry.id   AF-A0A350CN55-F1
#
_cell.length_a   1.000
_cell.length_b   1.000
_cell.length_c   1.000
_cell.angle_alpha   90.00
_cell.angle_beta   90.00
_cell.angle_gamma   90.00
#
_symmetry.space_group_name_H-M   'P 1'
#
loop_
_entity.id
_entity.type
_entity.pdbx_description
1 polymer ?
#
loop_
_entity_poly.entity_id
_entity_poly.type
_entity_poly.pdbx_seq_one_letter_code
_entity_poly.pdbx_strand_id
1 'polypeptide(L)'
;CALLEHALSRLAWSALVIARPSLLLGDRAALGQPARFGEGLGARIGAALGPLIPMNLRPIAADRVAQALLTLVPSAVGKHVLFSGAMQPGITEAPP
;
A
#
# COMPACT_ATOMS: atom_id res chain seq x y z
N CYS A 1 -2.95 14.64 6.12
CA CYS A 1 -3.50 13.26 6.01
C CYS A 1 -3.64 12.51 7.35
N ALA A 2 -2.94 12.85 8.42
CA ALA A 2 -3.00 12.10 9.69
C ALA A 2 -4.29 12.27 10.52
N LEU A 3 -5.13 13.28 10.23
CA LEU A 3 -6.32 13.59 11.03
C LEU A 3 -7.33 12.43 11.05
N LEU A 4 -7.60 11.83 9.89
CA LEU A 4 -8.53 10.70 9.76
C LEU A 4 -8.01 9.47 10.51
N GLU A 5 -6.75 9.11 10.29
CA GLU A 5 -6.14 7.96 10.97
C GLU A 5 -6.12 8.13 12.49
N HIS A 6 -5.89 9.36 12.95
CA HIS A 6 -5.95 9.69 14.37
C HIS A 6 -7.38 9.55 14.90
N ALA A 7 -8.38 10.07 14.18
CA ALA A 7 -9.78 9.92 14.55
C ALA A 7 -10.22 8.44 14.61
N LEU A 8 -9.83 7.64 13.61
CA LEU A 8 -10.11 6.20 13.56
C LEU A 8 -9.46 5.46 14.74
N SER A 9 -8.25 5.85 15.15
CA SER A 9 -7.56 5.21 16.29
C SER A 9 -8.17 5.50 17.65
N ARG A 10 -9.14 6.42 17.75
CA ARG A 10 -9.86 6.72 19.02
C ARG A 10 -11.13 5.89 19.19
N LEU A 11 -11.53 5.13 18.18
CA LEU A 11 -12.70 4.25 18.24
C LEU A 11 -12.31 2.87 18.81
N ALA A 12 -13.28 2.20 19.44
CA ALA A 12 -13.08 0.92 20.12
C ALA A 12 -13.11 -0.28 19.15
N TRP A 13 -12.14 -0.36 18.25
CA TRP A 13 -11.96 -1.52 17.38
C TRP A 13 -11.25 -2.67 18.11
N SER A 14 -11.60 -3.91 17.81
CA SER A 14 -10.76 -5.07 18.16
C SER A 14 -9.43 -5.06 17.38
N ALA A 15 -9.47 -4.57 16.13
CA ALA A 15 -8.32 -4.37 15.28
C ALA A 15 -8.53 -3.20 14.31
N LEU A 16 -7.47 -2.42 14.05
CA LEU A 16 -7.44 -1.33 13.09
C LEU A 16 -6.19 -1.45 12.22
N VAL A 17 -6.35 -1.79 10.95
CA VAL A 17 -5.25 -1.85 9.97
C VAL A 17 -5.34 -0.67 9.01
N ILE A 18 -4.27 0.11 8.91
CA ILE A 18 -4.19 1.29 8.03
C ILE A 18 -3.08 1.06 7.01
N ALA A 19 -3.46 0.83 5.75
CA ALA A 19 -2.51 0.75 4.64
C ALA A 19 -2.17 2.15 4.10
N ARG A 20 -0.87 2.42 3.97
CA ARG A 20 -0.29 3.63 3.38
C ARG A 20 0.54 3.26 2.16
N PRO A 21 -0.12 2.91 1.04
CA PRO A 21 0.59 2.65 -0.19
C PRO A 21 1.23 3.94 -0.73
N SER A 22 2.30 3.78 -1.47
CA SER A 22 2.92 4.82 -2.29
C SER A 22 2.08 5.03 -3.57
N LEU A 23 2.72 5.16 -4.73
CA LEU A 23 2.04 5.18 -6.01
C LEU A 23 1.41 3.82 -6.32
N LEU A 24 0.07 3.76 -6.28
CA LEU A 24 -0.70 2.57 -6.65
C LEU A 24 -0.72 2.37 -8.17
N LEU A 25 -0.17 1.23 -8.61
CA LEU A 25 -0.26 0.72 -9.97
C LEU A 25 -1.49 -0.18 -10.09
N GLY A 26 -2.28 -0.02 -11.14
CA GLY A 26 -3.43 -0.87 -11.39
C GLY A 26 -4.02 -0.63 -12.78
N ASP A 27 -4.74 -1.62 -13.29
CA ASP A 27 -5.49 -1.50 -14.54
C ASP A 27 -6.73 -0.63 -14.29
N ARG A 28 -6.59 0.66 -14.58
CA ARG A 28 -7.70 1.62 -14.41
C ARG A 28 -8.74 1.53 -15.52
N ALA A 29 -8.42 0.88 -16.63
CA ALA A 29 -9.42 0.59 -17.67
C ALA A 29 -10.44 -0.42 -17.14
N ALA A 30 -10.01 -1.40 -16.34
CA ALA A 30 -10.90 -2.33 -15.63
C ALA A 30 -11.79 -1.65 -14.56
N LEU A 31 -11.40 -0.47 -14.07
CA LEU A 31 -12.12 0.30 -13.05
C LEU A 31 -13.01 1.41 -13.65
N GLY A 32 -13.09 1.54 -14.98
CA GLY A 32 -13.86 2.60 -15.65
C GLY A 32 -13.37 4.02 -15.34
N GLN A 33 -12.12 4.17 -14.88
CA GLN A 33 -11.55 5.45 -14.52
C GLN A 33 -10.73 6.02 -15.69
N PRO A 34 -10.82 7.34 -15.96
CA PRO A 34 -10.06 7.96 -17.05
C PRO A 34 -8.55 7.77 -16.82
N ALA A 35 -7.86 7.26 -17.84
CA ALA A 35 -6.43 7.06 -17.80
C ALA A 35 -5.72 8.41 -17.59
N ARG A 36 -4.91 8.54 -16.53
CA ARG A 36 -4.05 9.70 -16.37
C ARG A 36 -2.88 9.58 -17.35
N PHE A 37 -2.72 10.60 -18.19
CA PHE A 37 -1.62 10.71 -19.15
C PHE A 37 -0.28 10.57 -18.40
N GLY A 38 0.44 9.46 -18.64
CA GLY A 38 1.76 9.19 -18.05
C GLY A 38 1.94 7.87 -17.29
N GLU A 39 0.87 7.11 -17.00
CA GLU A 39 0.96 5.91 -16.15
C GLU A 39 1.81 4.77 -16.73
N GLY A 40 1.70 4.49 -18.03
CA GLY A 40 2.47 3.42 -18.66
C GLY A 40 3.97 3.72 -18.74
N LEU A 41 4.36 4.98 -18.93
CA LEU A 41 5.76 5.38 -19.07
C LEU A 41 6.42 5.62 -17.71
N GLY A 42 5.69 6.19 -16.74
CA GLY A 42 6.15 6.38 -15.36
C GLY A 42 6.38 5.06 -14.61
N ALA A 43 5.53 4.04 -14.84
CA ALA A 43 5.74 2.70 -14.28
C ALA A 43 7.04 2.05 -14.82
N ARG A 44 7.34 2.23 -16.11
CA ARG A 44 8.55 1.69 -16.75
C ARG A 44 9.82 2.43 -16.35
N ILE A 45 9.79 3.76 -16.25
CA ILE A 45 10.91 4.58 -15.78
C ILE A 45 11.16 4.33 -14.28
N GLY A 46 10.09 4.22 -13.48
CA GLY A 46 10.18 3.87 -12.05
C GLY A 46 10.72 2.47 -11.80
N ALA A 47 10.39 1.49 -12.66
CA ALA A 47 10.98 0.15 -12.62
C ALA A 47 12.47 0.16 -12.95
N ALA A 48 12.90 0.96 -13.95
CA ALA A 48 14.31 1.09 -14.33
C ALA A 48 15.16 1.78 -13.24
N LEU A 49 14.59 2.75 -12.51
CA LEU A 49 15.24 3.43 -11.38
C LEU A 49 14.98 2.74 -10.03
N GLY A 50 14.31 1.58 -10.04
CA GLY A 50 13.91 0.81 -8.88
C GLY A 50 14.98 0.61 -7.80
N PRO A 51 16.26 0.27 -8.11
CA PRO A 51 17.26 0.04 -7.07
C PRO A 51 17.66 1.31 -6.30
N LEU A 52 17.46 2.51 -6.87
CA LEU A 52 17.85 3.77 -6.24
C LEU A 52 16.70 4.40 -5.40
N ILE A 53 15.47 3.93 -5.59
CA ILE A 53 14.29 4.49 -4.93
C ILE A 53 14.06 3.79 -3.58
N PRO A 54 13.89 4.54 -2.46
CA PRO A 54 13.52 3.99 -1.16
C PRO A 54 12.24 3.16 -1.23
N MET A 55 12.19 2.03 -0.50
CA MET A 55 11.12 1.03 -0.64
C MET A 55 9.71 1.59 -0.41
N ASN A 56 9.56 2.53 0.53
CA ASN A 56 8.27 3.19 0.82
C ASN A 56 7.82 4.19 -0.25
N LEU A 57 8.68 4.54 -1.20
CA LEU A 57 8.37 5.43 -2.33
C LEU A 57 8.22 4.67 -3.65
N ARG A 58 8.64 3.40 -3.70
CA ARG A 58 8.51 2.56 -4.89
C ARG A 58 7.04 2.33 -5.21
N PRO A 59 6.61 2.47 -6.48
CA PRO A 59 5.27 2.11 -6.88
C PRO A 59 4.90 0.68 -6.44
N ILE A 60 3.64 0.49 -6.07
CA ILE A 60 3.11 -0.80 -5.59
C ILE A 60 1.84 -1.15 -6.36
N ALA A 61 1.72 -2.40 -6.77
CA ALA A 61 0.54 -2.86 -7.49
C ALA A 61 -0.65 -3.07 -6.53
N ALA A 62 -1.86 -2.75 -6.98
CA ALA A 62 -3.08 -2.76 -6.16
C ALA A 62 -3.42 -4.18 -5.64
N ASP A 63 -3.13 -5.21 -6.43
CA ASP A 63 -3.21 -6.62 -6.02
C ASP A 63 -2.35 -6.91 -4.79
N ARG A 64 -1.16 -6.30 -4.68
CA ARG A 64 -0.26 -6.51 -3.54
C ARG A 64 -0.77 -5.88 -2.26
N VAL A 65 -1.36 -4.69 -2.36
CA VAL A 65 -2.02 -4.06 -1.21
C VAL A 65 -3.20 -4.91 -0.75
N ALA A 66 -4.02 -5.43 -1.67
CA ALA A 66 -5.12 -6.33 -1.35
C ALA A 66 -4.63 -7.61 -0.65
N GLN A 67 -3.59 -8.26 -1.17
CA GLN A 67 -3.00 -9.46 -0.57
C GLN A 67 -2.45 -9.20 0.84
N ALA A 68 -1.75 -8.09 1.06
CA ALA A 68 -1.26 -7.70 2.39
C ALA A 68 -2.40 -7.51 3.39
N LEU A 69 -3.50 -6.86 2.98
CA LEU A 69 -4.67 -6.68 3.82
C LEU A 69 -5.40 -8.00 4.11
N LEU A 70 -5.60 -8.85 3.10
CA LEU A 70 -6.21 -10.17 3.25
C LEU A 70 -5.43 -11.07 4.20
N THR A 71 -4.11 -10.89 4.26
CA THR A 71 -3.23 -11.66 5.14
C THR A 71 -3.28 -11.13 6.58
N LEU A 72 -3.21 -9.81 6.77
CA LEU A 72 -3.06 -9.23 8.11
C LEU A 72 -4.39 -9.06 8.85
N VAL A 73 -5.46 -8.65 8.18
CA VAL A 73 -6.73 -8.29 8.84
C VAL A 73 -7.34 -9.44 9.65
N PRO A 74 -7.35 -10.71 9.19
CA PRO A 74 -7.98 -11.80 9.95
C PRO A 74 -7.35 -12.09 11.31
N SER A 75 -6.05 -11.82 11.47
CA SER A 75 -5.30 -12.10 12.70
C SER A 75 -4.82 -10.83 13.42
N ALA A 76 -5.16 -9.65 12.93
CA ALA A 76 -4.74 -8.40 13.54
C ALA A 76 -5.42 -8.19 14.90
N VAL A 77 -4.67 -7.63 15.84
CA VAL A 77 -5.18 -7.14 17.13
C VAL A 77 -4.58 -5.76 17.38
N GLY A 78 -5.39 -4.80 17.85
CA GLY A 78 -4.94 -3.44 18.06
C GLY A 78 -4.67 -2.68 16.75
N LYS A 79 -3.80 -1.66 16.79
CA LYS A 79 -3.57 -0.76 15.66
C LYS A 79 -2.30 -1.13 14.90
N HIS A 80 -2.43 -1.32 13.58
CA HIS A 80 -1.35 -1.60 12.64
C HIS A 80 -1.31 -0.53 11.54
N VAL A 81 -0.12 0.00 11.25
CA VAL A 81 0.09 0.92 10.13
C VAL A 81 1.07 0.28 9.15
N LEU A 82 0.58 -0.07 7.97
CA LEU A 82 1.37 -0.72 6.93
C LEU A 82 1.87 0.31 5.93
N PHE A 83 3.17 0.55 5.90
CA PHE A 83 3.79 1.37 4.87
C PHE A 83 4.01 0.58 3.59
N SER A 84 4.10 1.28 2.46
CA SER A 84 4.22 0.67 1.14
C SER A 84 5.31 -0.41 1.02
N GLY A 85 6.46 -0.24 1.68
CA GLY A 85 7.55 -1.22 1.67
C GLY A 85 7.19 -2.55 2.32
N ALA A 86 6.40 -2.54 3.40
CA ALA A 86 5.95 -3.75 4.10
C ALA A 86 4.92 -4.56 3.28
N MET A 87 4.39 -3.97 2.20
CA MET A 87 3.46 -4.63 1.27
C MET A 87 4.14 -5.05 -0.04
N GLN A 88 5.45 -4.76 -0.20
CA GLN A 88 6.23 -5.21 -1.36
C GLN A 88 6.60 -6.70 -1.21
N PRO A 89 6.69 -7.47 -2.30
CA PRO A 89 7.14 -8.85 -2.26
C PRO A 89 8.59 -8.94 -1.75
N GLY A 90 8.85 -9.88 -0.84
CA GLY A 90 10.19 -10.22 -0.37
C GLY A 90 10.58 -9.70 1.01
N ILE A 91 9.65 -9.09 1.77
CA ILE A 91 9.88 -8.73 3.18
C ILE A 91 8.77 -9.36 4.04
N THR A 92 9.01 -10.58 4.51
CA THR A 92 8.40 -11.05 5.76
C THR A 92 9.24 -10.44 6.89
N GLU A 93 8.95 -9.19 7.27
CA GLU A 93 9.37 -8.75 8.60
C GLU A 93 8.19 -9.05 9.51
N ALA A 94 8.34 -10.12 10.28
CA ALA A 94 7.44 -10.47 11.36
C ALA A 94 7.35 -9.30 12.36
N PRO A 95 6.17 -9.04 12.94
CA PRO A 95 6.05 -7.99 13.94
C PRO A 95 6.89 -8.33 15.19
N PRO A 96 7.44 -7.33 15.91
CA PRO A 96 8.02 -7.54 17.23
C PRO A 96 6.98 -8.00 18.26
#